data_AF-A0A8J2NCC7-F1
#
_entry.id   AF-A0A8J2NCC7-F1
#
_cell.length_a   1.000
_cell.length_b   1.000
_cell.length_c   1.000
_cell.angle_alpha   90.00
_cell.angle_beta   90.00
_cell.angle_gamma   90.00
#
_symmetry.space_group_name_H-M   'P 1'
#
loop_
_entity.id
_entity.type
_entity.pdbx_description
1 polymer ?
#
loop_
_entity_poly.entity_id
_entity_poly.type
_entity_poly.pdbx_seq_one_letter_code
_entity_poly.pdbx_strand_id
1 'polypeptide(L)'
;MTPSQPTFHFQPRPAHPSVNPLLRDLVESGVGEEEGGVSLATVEFDSPDIMSGNPNLAMTYMITSIPTLLSFDGGEAQTATKLSDARKLADQEFLKEWIRTEARRHGGRGGGGGGSSLFGELP
;
A
#
# COMPACT_ATOMS: atom_id res chain seq x y z
N MET A 1 -25.09 15.34 -24.63
CA MET A 1 -25.21 14.74 -23.28
C MET A 1 -23.97 13.89 -23.04
N THR A 2 -22.99 14.42 -22.33
CA THR A 2 -21.78 13.69 -21.93
C THR A 2 -22.00 13.09 -20.53
N PRO A 3 -21.70 11.80 -20.30
CA PRO A 3 -21.88 11.20 -18.99
C PRO A 3 -20.82 11.74 -18.02
N SER A 4 -21.27 12.32 -16.91
CA SER A 4 -20.43 12.74 -15.80
C SER A 4 -19.82 11.52 -15.12
N GLN A 5 -18.49 11.40 -15.18
CA GLN A 5 -17.73 10.38 -14.44
C GLN A 5 -17.94 10.59 -12.92
N PRO A 6 -18.19 9.54 -12.13
CA PRO A 6 -18.30 9.66 -10.68
C PRO A 6 -16.94 9.98 -10.07
N THR A 7 -16.80 11.18 -9.51
CA THR A 7 -15.63 11.58 -8.73
C THR A 7 -15.72 10.95 -7.34
N PHE A 8 -14.94 9.91 -7.08
CA PHE A 8 -14.78 9.38 -5.72
C PHE A 8 -13.98 10.36 -4.86
N HIS A 9 -14.63 10.95 -3.87
CA HIS A 9 -14.00 11.80 -2.85
C HIS A 9 -13.55 10.92 -1.68
N PHE A 10 -12.23 10.70 -1.56
CA PHE A 10 -11.68 10.16 -0.32
C PHE A 10 -11.51 11.30 0.69
N GLN A 11 -12.33 11.31 1.75
CA GLN A 11 -12.08 12.19 2.89
C GLN A 11 -11.13 11.50 3.88
N PRO A 12 -9.96 12.08 4.20
CA PRO A 12 -9.10 11.55 5.23
C PRO A 12 -9.73 11.80 6.61
N ARG A 13 -10.21 10.74 7.28
CA ARG A 13 -10.56 10.76 8.71
C ARG A 13 -9.34 10.47 9.59
N PRO A 14 -9.32 10.95 10.85
CA PRO A 14 -8.21 10.70 11.77
C PRO A 14 -8.05 9.19 12.02
N ALA A 15 -6.81 8.71 11.97
CA ALA A 15 -6.47 7.30 12.01
C ALA A 15 -6.91 6.60 13.31
N HIS A 16 -7.55 5.44 13.16
CA HIS A 16 -7.86 4.49 14.24
C HIS A 16 -6.58 4.06 15.02
N PRO A 17 -6.60 3.96 16.36
CA PRO A 17 -5.39 3.94 17.20
C PRO A 17 -4.64 2.61 17.32
N SER A 18 -4.91 1.60 16.49
CA SER A 18 -4.35 0.26 16.73
C SER A 18 -3.43 -0.15 15.58
N VAL A 19 -2.11 -0.14 15.86
CA VAL A 19 -0.95 -0.56 15.03
C VAL A 19 -0.23 0.53 14.23
N ASN A 20 -0.83 1.70 14.00
CA ASN A 20 -0.31 2.62 12.99
C ASN A 20 0.71 3.72 13.38
N PRO A 21 1.04 4.03 14.66
CA PRO A 21 2.07 5.04 14.91
C PRO A 21 3.46 4.57 14.46
N LEU A 22 3.86 3.36 14.83
CA LEU A 22 5.22 2.87 14.58
C LEU A 22 5.53 2.75 13.08
N LEU A 23 4.65 2.12 12.28
CA LEU A 23 4.86 1.99 10.84
C LEU A 23 4.88 3.36 10.15
N ARG A 24 3.99 4.27 10.56
CA ARG A 24 3.97 5.64 10.07
C ARG A 24 5.27 6.36 10.39
N ASP A 25 5.70 6.37 11.65
CA ASP A 25 6.91 7.03 12.11
C ASP A 25 8.15 6.50 11.36
N LEU A 26 8.23 5.18 11.14
CA LEU A 26 9.33 4.58 10.39
C LEU A 26 9.35 5.03 8.92
N VAL A 27 8.21 5.01 8.23
CA VAL A 27 8.12 5.47 6.83
C VAL A 27 8.37 6.97 6.73
N GLU A 28 7.78 7.79 7.60
CA GLU A 28 7.97 9.24 7.64
C GLU A 28 9.39 9.64 8.06
N SER A 29 10.12 8.78 8.78
CA SER A 29 11.55 8.97 9.09
C SER A 29 12.50 8.62 7.93
N GLY A 30 11.97 8.14 6.80
CA GLY A 30 12.74 7.82 5.59
C GLY A 30 13.29 6.40 5.52
N VAL A 31 12.79 5.45 6.33
CA VAL A 31 13.20 4.06 6.23
C VAL A 31 12.81 3.49 4.87
N GLY A 32 13.78 2.97 4.11
CA GLY A 32 13.56 2.40 2.78
C GLY A 32 13.80 3.38 1.62
N GLU A 33 14.01 4.68 1.88
CA GLU A 33 14.18 5.68 0.81
C GLU A 33 15.41 5.42 -0.05
N GLU A 34 16.54 5.01 0.55
CA GLU A 34 17.76 4.67 -0.19
C GLU A 34 17.55 3.48 -1.14
N GLU A 35 16.60 2.60 -0.82
CA GLU A 35 16.25 1.42 -1.59
C GLU A 35 15.13 1.65 -2.63
N GLY A 36 14.54 2.85 -2.68
CA GLY A 36 13.48 3.23 -3.63
C GLY A 36 12.18 3.75 -2.97
N GLY A 37 12.08 3.65 -1.65
CA GLY A 37 10.95 4.14 -0.85
C GLY A 37 9.72 3.22 -0.88
N VAL A 38 8.80 3.47 0.05
CA VAL A 38 7.47 2.86 0.10
C VAL A 38 6.42 3.91 0.45
N SER A 39 5.16 3.65 0.08
CA SER A 39 4.01 4.42 0.55
C SER A 39 3.19 3.58 1.53
N LEU A 40 2.68 4.23 2.60
CA LEU A 40 1.85 3.58 3.60
C LEU A 40 0.39 3.99 3.43
N ALA A 41 -0.51 3.00 3.35
CA ALA A 41 -1.95 3.21 3.39
C ALA A 41 -2.55 2.38 4.52
N THR A 42 -3.54 2.94 5.21
CA THR A 42 -4.26 2.27 6.30
C THR A 42 -5.71 2.11 5.91
N VAL A 43 -6.24 0.92 6.16
CA VAL A 43 -7.63 0.56 5.82
C VAL A 43 -8.34 0.11 7.08
N GLU A 44 -9.47 0.74 7.37
CA GLU A 44 -10.39 0.33 8.44
C GLU A 44 -11.23 -0.85 7.93
N PHE A 45 -10.79 -2.06 8.28
CA PHE A 45 -11.35 -3.29 7.73
C PHE A 45 -12.76 -3.61 8.23
N ASP A 46 -13.11 -3.13 9.43
CA ASP A 46 -14.42 -3.24 10.05
C ASP A 46 -15.40 -2.14 9.62
N SER A 47 -15.01 -1.27 8.69
CA SER A 47 -15.91 -0.28 8.13
C SER A 47 -16.96 -0.96 7.22
N PRO A 48 -18.24 -0.54 7.29
CA PRO A 48 -19.31 -1.11 6.47
C PRO A 48 -19.01 -1.07 4.97
N ASP A 49 -18.33 -0.02 4.50
CA ASP A 49 -17.97 0.19 3.10
C ASP A 49 -16.92 -0.83 2.62
N ILE A 50 -15.98 -1.23 3.48
CA ILE A 50 -14.98 -2.25 3.16
C ILE A 50 -15.56 -3.66 3.30
N MET A 51 -16.40 -3.91 4.32
CA MET A 51 -17.05 -5.22 4.52
C MET A 51 -18.06 -5.55 3.42
N SER A 52 -18.81 -4.56 2.93
CA SER A 52 -19.79 -4.70 1.85
C SER A 52 -19.21 -4.39 0.46
N GLY A 53 -17.95 -3.94 0.39
CA GLY A 53 -17.27 -3.57 -0.84
C GLY A 53 -17.16 -4.73 -1.82
N ASN A 54 -17.18 -4.39 -3.12
CA ASN A 54 -16.91 -5.32 -4.20
C ASN A 54 -15.69 -4.82 -5.00
N PRO A 55 -14.53 -5.51 -4.93
CA PRO A 55 -14.34 -6.81 -4.30
C PRO A 55 -14.14 -6.74 -2.78
N ASN A 56 -14.57 -7.77 -2.05
CA ASN A 56 -14.38 -7.87 -0.60
C ASN A 56 -12.90 -8.11 -0.28
N LEU A 57 -12.23 -7.11 0.31
CA LEU A 57 -10.78 -7.12 0.56
C LEU A 57 -10.31 -8.30 1.41
N ALA A 58 -11.16 -8.79 2.34
CA ALA A 58 -10.87 -9.97 3.14
C ALA A 58 -10.61 -11.19 2.27
N MET A 59 -11.50 -11.41 1.31
CA MET A 59 -11.44 -12.54 0.40
C MET A 59 -10.37 -12.32 -0.67
N THR A 60 -10.30 -11.11 -1.24
CA THR A 60 -9.35 -10.76 -2.31
C THR A 60 -7.90 -10.96 -1.87
N TYR A 61 -7.56 -10.57 -0.64
CA TYR A 61 -6.18 -10.64 -0.14
C TYR A 61 -5.98 -11.73 0.91
N MET A 62 -6.99 -12.59 1.11
CA MET A 62 -6.99 -13.68 2.09
C MET A 62 -6.60 -13.19 3.50
N ILE A 63 -7.16 -12.07 3.93
CA ILE A 63 -6.94 -11.51 5.27
C ILE A 63 -7.85 -12.25 6.24
N THR A 64 -7.24 -13.05 7.12
CA THR A 64 -7.95 -13.92 8.08
C THR A 64 -7.85 -13.43 9.52
N SER A 65 -7.03 -12.41 9.79
CA SER A 65 -6.87 -11.81 11.11
C SER A 65 -6.44 -10.35 11.00
N ILE A 66 -6.74 -9.57 12.03
CA ILE A 66 -6.35 -8.16 12.15
C ILE A 66 -5.51 -8.04 13.43
N PRO A 67 -4.42 -7.26 13.43
CA PRO A 67 -3.85 -6.49 12.31
C PRO A 67 -3.19 -7.37 11.23
N THR A 68 -3.14 -6.87 9.99
CA THR A 68 -2.36 -7.47 8.89
C THR A 68 -1.62 -6.37 8.13
N LEU A 69 -0.33 -6.57 7.92
CA LEU A 69 0.50 -5.77 7.00
C LEU A 69 0.68 -6.54 5.68
N LEU A 70 0.53 -5.84 4.56
CA LEU A 70 0.59 -6.42 3.22
C LEU A 70 1.20 -5.42 2.25
N SER A 71 2.11 -5.89 1.40
CA SER A 71 2.72 -5.08 0.35
C SER A 71 1.98 -5.20 -0.98
N PHE A 72 2.04 -4.13 -1.77
CA PHE A 72 1.49 -4.05 -3.12
C PHE A 72 2.60 -3.65 -4.10
N ASP A 73 2.63 -4.26 -5.28
CA ASP A 73 3.55 -3.90 -6.38
C ASP A 73 2.73 -3.72 -7.66
N GLY A 74 2.84 -2.57 -8.34
CA GLY A 74 2.12 -2.32 -9.60
C GLY A 74 0.59 -2.48 -9.52
N GLY A 75 -0.02 -2.30 -8.34
CA GLY A 75 -1.45 -2.53 -8.10
C GLY A 75 -1.82 -3.97 -7.69
N GLU A 76 -0.85 -4.89 -7.69
CA GLU A 76 -1.05 -6.29 -7.34
C GLU A 76 -0.60 -6.59 -5.90
N ALA A 77 -1.44 -7.29 -5.16
CA ALA A 77 -1.13 -7.70 -3.79
C ALA A 77 -0.05 -8.79 -3.75
N GLN A 78 0.96 -8.57 -2.93
CA GLN A 78 2.09 -9.49 -2.78
C GLN A 78 1.80 -10.40 -1.58
N THR A 79 0.91 -11.37 -1.77
CA THR A 79 0.37 -12.22 -0.68
C THR A 79 1.43 -12.95 0.14
N ALA A 80 2.61 -13.23 -0.44
CA ALA A 80 3.76 -13.80 0.26
C ALA A 80 4.37 -12.87 1.34
N THR A 81 4.08 -11.57 1.28
CA THR A 81 4.56 -10.56 2.25
C THR A 81 3.63 -10.39 3.44
N LYS A 82 2.47 -11.06 3.41
CA LYS A 82 1.41 -10.91 4.42
C LYS A 82 1.95 -11.23 5.81
N LEU A 83 1.82 -10.27 6.72
CA LEU A 83 2.29 -10.37 8.09
C LEU A 83 1.17 -10.06 9.07
N SER A 84 0.81 -11.03 9.89
CA SER A 84 -0.24 -10.92 10.90
C SER A 84 0.23 -11.30 12.32
N ASP A 85 1.52 -11.58 12.52
CA ASP A 85 2.08 -11.85 13.85
C ASP A 85 2.23 -10.53 14.61
N ALA A 86 1.44 -10.38 15.68
CA ALA A 86 1.42 -9.17 16.50
C ALA A 86 2.79 -8.83 17.14
N ARG A 87 3.62 -9.84 17.44
CA ARG A 87 4.96 -9.60 18.01
C ARG A 87 5.89 -8.98 16.99
N LYS A 88 5.83 -9.46 15.74
CA LYS A 88 6.61 -8.90 14.62
C LYS A 88 6.12 -7.51 14.23
N LEU A 89 4.81 -7.26 14.29
CA LEU A 89 4.23 -5.94 14.04
C LEU A 89 4.54 -4.92 15.15
N ALA A 90 4.96 -5.37 16.32
CA ALA A 90 5.44 -4.52 17.40
C ALA A 90 6.98 -4.41 17.45
N ASP A 91 7.69 -5.15 16.60
CA ASP A 91 9.15 -5.17 16.56
C ASP A 91 9.66 -4.14 15.54
N GLN A 92 10.19 -3.04 16.05
CA GLN A 92 10.68 -1.93 15.24
C GLN A 92 11.80 -2.34 14.27
N GLU A 93 12.75 -3.16 14.71
CA GLU A 93 13.90 -3.52 13.88
C GLU A 93 13.49 -4.51 12.79
N PHE A 94 12.60 -5.44 13.12
CA PHE A 94 11.96 -6.29 12.12
C PHE A 94 11.21 -5.46 11.07
N LEU A 95 10.41 -4.47 11.50
CA LEU A 95 9.66 -3.63 10.57
C LEU A 95 10.55 -2.77 9.68
N LYS A 96 11.67 -2.24 10.21
CA LYS A 96 12.65 -1.52 9.39
C LYS A 96 13.19 -2.39 8.27
N GLU A 97 13.59 -3.62 8.59
CA GLU A 97 14.13 -4.53 7.59
C GLU A 97 13.07 -4.98 6.59
N TRP A 98 11.83 -5.20 7.05
CA TRP A 98 10.70 -5.48 6.18
C TRP A 98 10.47 -4.33 5.18
N ILE A 99 10.43 -3.08 5.65
CA ILE A 99 10.26 -1.89 4.80
C ILE A 99 11.40 -1.79 3.77
N ARG A 100 12.66 -1.93 4.18
CA ARG A 100 13.81 -1.88 3.26
C ARG A 100 13.79 -2.99 2.22
N THR A 101 13.37 -4.19 2.63
CA THR A 101 13.22 -5.33 1.71
C THR A 101 12.19 -5.05 0.63
N GLU A 102 11.03 -4.52 1.04
CA GLU A 102 9.95 -4.18 0.12
C GLU A 102 10.32 -3.00 -0.80
N ALA A 103 10.92 -1.94 -0.24
CA ALA A 103 11.46 -0.83 -1.00
C ALA A 103 12.45 -1.31 -2.08
N ARG A 104 13.41 -2.18 -1.70
CA ARG A 104 14.39 -2.74 -2.65
C ARG A 104 13.75 -3.58 -3.75
N ARG A 105 12.70 -4.35 -3.42
CA ARG A 105 11.97 -5.15 -4.41
C ARG A 105 11.32 -4.26 -5.47
N HIS A 106 10.83 -3.09 -5.07
CA HIS A 106 10.19 -2.13 -5.97
C HIS A 106 11.21 -1.22 -6.67
N GLY A 107 12.27 -0.80 -5.99
CA GLY A 107 13.33 0.08 -6.52
C GLY A 107 14.21 -0.56 -7.60
N GLY A 108 14.27 -1.90 -7.66
CA GLY A 108 14.93 -2.63 -8.76
C GLY A 108 14.13 -2.66 -10.07
N ARG A 109 12.84 -2.32 -10.03
CA ARG A 109 12.02 -2.07 -11.21
C ARG A 109 11.99 -0.57 -11.45
N GLY A 110 13.03 -0.08 -12.14
CA GLY A 110 13.16 1.33 -12.49
C GLY A 110 11.85 1.91 -13.01
N GLY A 111 11.53 3.12 -12.52
CA GLY A 111 10.39 3.89 -12.96
C GLY A 111 10.31 3.96 -14.48
N GLY A 112 9.26 3.37 -15.04
CA GLY A 112 8.84 3.56 -16.43
C GLY A 112 8.04 4.85 -16.57
N GLY A 113 8.59 5.97 -16.12
CA GLY A 113 8.08 7.31 -16.36
C GLY A 113 9.12 8.10 -17.14
N GLY A 114 9.05 8.04 -18.48
CA GLY A 114 9.72 9.00 -19.36
C GLY A 114 10.50 8.44 -20.54
N GLY A 115 9.85 8.42 -21.72
CA GLY A 115 10.48 8.80 -22.99
C GLY A 115 10.90 7.69 -23.95
N SER A 116 10.07 7.43 -24.98
CA SER A 116 10.43 7.58 -26.42
C SER A 116 9.31 7.07 -27.35
N SER A 117 8.74 8.01 -28.11
CA SER A 117 8.15 7.84 -29.45
C SER A 117 6.85 7.04 -29.61
N LEU A 118 5.70 7.73 -29.68
CA LEU A 118 4.69 7.61 -30.75
C LEU A 118 3.79 8.87 -30.77
N PHE A 119 4.41 10.05 -30.91
CA PHE A 119 3.74 11.24 -31.46
C PHE A 119 4.47 11.55 -32.77
N GLY A 120 3.86 11.14 -33.88
CA GLY A 120 4.33 11.30 -35.24
C GLY A 120 3.10 11.44 -36.12
N GLU A 121 2.55 12.64 -36.07
CA GLU A 121 1.41 13.14 -36.84
C GLU A 121 1.71 13.07 -38.35
N LEU A 122 0.68 12.69 -39.12
CA LEU A 122 0.61 12.83 -40.58
C LEU A 122 0.62 14.31 -40.98
N PRO A 123 1.17 14.60 -42.17
CA PRO A 123 0.33 15.21 -43.20
C PRO A 123 0.16 14.33 -44.45
#